data_AF-A0A7Y1UI96-F1
#
_entry.id   AF-A0A7Y1UI96-F1
#
_cell.length_a   1.000
_cell.length_b   1.000
_cell.length_c   1.000
_cell.angle_alpha   90.00
_cell.angle_beta   90.00
_cell.angle_gamma   90.00
#
_symmetry.space_group_name_H-M   'P 1'
#
loop_
_entity.id
_entity.type
_entity.pdbx_description
1 polymer ?
#
loop_
_entity_poly.entity_id
_entity_poly.type
_entity_poly.pdbx_seq_one_letter_code
_entity_poly.pdbx_strand_id
1 'polypeptide(L)'
;MRSGIFEALVEGYLASAGDVLNDAEVAHLAFSGRLIALELGMRFLGDHLNGDRYFRVHRPGHNLDRARTQLKLARCIEQCEGEMANFVRKVAKSR
;
A
#
# COMPACT_ATOMS: atom_id res chain seq x y z
N MET A 1 11.50 2.81 -4.57
CA MET A 1 10.44 1.78 -4.60
C MET A 1 10.86 0.69 -5.58
N ARG A 2 10.42 -0.57 -5.40
CA ARG A 2 10.56 -1.59 -6.46
C ARG A 2 9.44 -1.38 -7.48
N SER A 3 9.62 -0.46 -8.43
CA SER A 3 8.60 -0.08 -9.42
C SER A 3 8.02 -1.30 -10.16
N GLY A 4 8.86 -2.24 -10.58
CA GLY A 4 8.40 -3.43 -11.31
C GLY A 4 7.39 -4.33 -10.55
N ILE A 5 7.41 -4.34 -9.21
CA ILE A 5 6.38 -5.09 -8.45
C ILE A 5 5.04 -4.37 -8.50
N PHE A 6 5.05 -3.05 -8.33
CA PHE A 6 3.83 -2.25 -8.40
C PHE A 6 3.22 -2.29 -9.80
N GLU A 7 4.06 -2.16 -10.84
CA GLU A 7 3.63 -2.21 -12.24
C GLU A 7 2.93 -3.54 -12.56
N ALA A 8 3.55 -4.66 -12.21
CA ALA A 8 2.95 -5.99 -12.41
C ALA A 8 1.63 -6.17 -11.65
N LEU A 9 1.51 -5.61 -10.44
CA LEU A 9 0.26 -5.65 -9.67
C LEU A 9 -0.84 -4.84 -10.35
N VAL A 10 -0.54 -3.64 -10.83
CA VAL A 10 -1.50 -2.78 -11.53
C VAL A 10 -1.96 -3.42 -12.83
N GLU A 11 -1.03 -3.94 -13.62
CA GLU A 11 -1.35 -4.63 -14.88
C GLU A 11 -2.26 -5.84 -14.65
N GLY A 12 -1.90 -6.73 -13.71
CA GLY A 12 -2.71 -7.92 -13.42
C GLY A 12 -4.08 -7.59 -12.81
N TYR A 13 -4.13 -6.64 -11.88
CA TYR A 13 -5.36 -6.24 -11.23
C TYR A 13 -6.31 -5.57 -12.22
N LEU A 14 -5.82 -4.60 -13.00
CA LEU A 14 -6.64 -3.95 -14.01
C LEU A 14 -7.03 -4.95 -15.10
N ALA A 15 -6.17 -5.83 -15.59
CA ALA A 15 -6.55 -6.82 -16.60
C ALA A 15 -7.76 -7.70 -16.18
N SER A 16 -7.93 -7.94 -14.88
CA SER A 16 -9.03 -8.77 -14.36
C SER A 16 -10.24 -7.96 -13.88
N ALA A 17 -10.02 -6.91 -13.09
CA ALA A 17 -11.06 -6.20 -12.35
C ALA A 17 -11.38 -4.81 -12.92
N GLY A 18 -10.62 -4.29 -13.88
CA GLY A 18 -10.77 -2.89 -14.27
C GLY A 18 -12.13 -2.55 -14.90
N ASP A 19 -12.88 -3.52 -15.42
CA ASP A 19 -14.21 -3.27 -16.02
C ASP A 19 -15.30 -3.07 -14.95
N VAL A 20 -15.04 -3.48 -13.71
CA VAL A 20 -15.93 -3.26 -12.57
C VAL A 20 -15.51 -2.06 -11.72
N LEU A 21 -14.37 -1.43 -12.02
CA LEU A 21 -13.89 -0.24 -11.34
C LEU A 21 -14.40 1.01 -12.05
N ASN A 22 -14.82 1.99 -11.27
CA ASN A 22 -15.10 3.34 -11.79
C ASN A 22 -13.82 4.18 -11.87
N ASP A 23 -13.92 5.33 -12.54
CA ASP A 23 -12.80 6.26 -12.76
C ASP A 23 -12.13 6.71 -11.45
N ALA A 24 -12.92 6.91 -10.38
CA ALA A 24 -12.39 7.33 -9.10
C ALA A 24 -11.60 6.19 -8.43
N GLU A 25 -12.09 4.96 -8.48
CA GLU A 25 -11.38 3.79 -7.92
C GLU A 25 -10.05 3.56 -8.63
N VAL A 26 -10.02 3.65 -9.96
CA VAL A 26 -8.78 3.56 -10.74
C VAL A 26 -7.82 4.70 -10.38
N ALA A 27 -8.32 5.95 -10.31
CA ALA A 27 -7.49 7.10 -9.97
C ALA A 27 -6.83 7.01 -8.58
N HIS A 28 -7.45 6.28 -7.65
CA HIS A 28 -6.94 6.13 -6.28
C HIS A 28 -6.07 4.90 -6.05
N LEU A 29 -5.79 4.04 -7.05
CA LEU A 29 -4.99 2.84 -6.85
C LEU A 29 -3.61 3.12 -6.24
N ALA A 30 -2.89 4.13 -6.73
CA ALA A 30 -1.58 4.50 -6.17
C ALA A 30 -1.69 5.01 -4.72
N PHE A 31 -2.63 5.92 -4.47
CA PHE A 31 -2.90 6.48 -3.16
C PHE A 31 -3.32 5.41 -2.14
N SER A 32 -4.16 4.45 -2.55
CA SER A 32 -4.68 3.39 -1.69
C SER A 32 -3.56 2.53 -1.09
N GLY A 33 -2.48 2.29 -1.85
CA GLY A 33 -1.31 1.58 -1.35
C GLY A 33 -0.62 2.31 -0.20
N ARG A 34 -0.51 3.65 -0.28
CA ARG A 34 0.01 4.48 0.82
C ARG A 34 -0.92 4.44 2.02
N LEU A 35 -2.24 4.59 1.78
CA LEU A 35 -3.25 4.60 2.84
C LEU A 35 -3.22 3.32 3.65
N ILE A 36 -3.21 2.15 2.99
CA ILE A 36 -3.15 0.84 3.66
C ILE A 36 -1.84 0.67 4.43
N ALA A 37 -0.70 1.09 3.86
CA ALA A 37 0.58 1.04 4.55
C ALA A 37 0.57 1.91 5.82
N LEU A 38 0.02 3.13 5.75
CA LEU A 38 -0.10 4.02 6.88
C LEU A 38 -1.04 3.46 7.96
N GLU A 39 -2.22 2.96 7.57
CA GLU A 39 -3.19 2.32 8.47
C GLU A 39 -2.55 1.16 9.24
N LEU A 40 -1.89 0.24 8.55
CA LEU A 40 -1.21 -0.89 9.18
C LEU A 40 -0.08 -0.43 10.10
N GLY A 41 0.70 0.59 9.69
CA GLY A 41 1.74 1.17 10.52
C GLY A 41 1.19 1.70 11.85
N MET A 42 0.09 2.46 11.81
CA MET A 42 -0.59 2.97 13.00
C MET A 42 -1.16 1.85 13.86
N ARG A 43 -1.77 0.82 13.25
CA ARG A 43 -2.33 -0.32 13.97
C ARG A 43 -1.27 -1.16 14.68
N PHE A 44 -0.13 -1.43 14.03
CA PHE A 44 0.98 -2.12 14.67
C PHE A 44 1.59 -1.30 15.80
N LEU A 45 1.77 0.01 15.61
CA LEU A 45 2.28 0.88 16.67
C LEU A 45 1.31 0.94 17.86
N GLY A 46 0.02 1.10 17.58
CA GLY A 46 -1.02 1.10 18.60
C GLY A 46 -1.07 -0.22 19.37
N ASP A 47 -0.97 -1.35 18.67
CA ASP A 47 -0.94 -2.66 19.33
C ASP A 47 0.31 -2.84 20.20
N HIS A 48 1.48 -2.37 19.73
CA HIS A 48 2.71 -2.39 20.52
C HIS A 48 2.58 -1.59 21.82
N LEU A 49 2.02 -0.37 21.76
CA LEU A 49 1.79 0.46 22.94
C LEU A 49 0.75 -0.15 23.89
N ASN A 50 -0.17 -0.94 23.36
CA ASN A 50 -1.20 -1.65 24.14
C ASN A 50 -0.76 -3.04 24.64
N GLY A 51 0.52 -3.39 24.51
CA GLY A 51 1.07 -4.65 25.01
C GLY A 51 0.83 -5.85 24.10
N ASP A 52 0.78 -5.65 22.79
CA ASP A 52 0.73 -6.70 21.75
C ASP A 52 -0.47 -7.67 21.90
N ARG A 53 -1.68 -7.11 22.01
CA ARG A 53 -2.92 -7.86 22.33
C ARG A 53 -3.70 -8.32 21.09
N TYR A 54 -3.54 -7.62 19.97
CA TYR A 54 -4.31 -7.86 18.75
C TYR A 54 -3.55 -8.75 17.76
N PHE A 55 -2.32 -8.38 17.41
CA PHE A 55 -1.50 -9.13 16.46
C PHE A 55 -0.64 -10.16 17.16
N ARG A 56 -0.56 -11.37 16.59
CA ARG A 56 0.36 -12.39 17.09
C ARG A 56 1.81 -11.92 16.98
N VAL A 57 2.51 -11.93 18.11
CA VAL A 57 3.94 -11.64 18.21
C VAL A 57 4.74 -12.89 18.57
N HIS A 58 6.03 -12.90 18.21
CA HIS A 58 6.95 -14.02 18.42
C HIS A 58 8.20 -13.62 19.20
N ARG A 59 8.36 -12.31 19.45
CA ARG A 59 9.48 -11.72 20.19
C ARG A 59 9.07 -10.34 20.72
N PRO A 60 9.69 -9.85 21.80
CA PRO A 60 9.53 -8.47 22.23
C PRO A 60 9.82 -7.48 21.09
N GLY A 61 8.99 -6.45 20.94
CA GLY A 61 9.15 -5.42 19.92
C GLY A 61 8.76 -5.82 18.49
N HIS A 62 8.18 -7.00 18.27
CA HIS A 62 7.83 -7.45 16.91
C HIS A 62 6.86 -6.50 16.20
N ASN A 63 5.83 -5.99 16.88
CA ASN A 63 4.91 -5.02 16.29
C ASN A 63 5.56 -3.65 16.08
N LEU A 64 6.51 -3.23 16.92
CA LEU A 64 7.28 -2.00 16.69
C LEU A 64 8.09 -2.07 15.39
N ASP A 65 8.73 -3.22 15.12
CA ASP A 65 9.45 -3.44 13.87
C ASP A 65 8.49 -3.41 12.67
N ARG A 66 7.34 -4.09 12.77
CA ARG A 66 6.30 -4.06 11.72
C ARG A 66 5.82 -2.64 11.45
N ALA A 67 5.57 -1.86 12.50
CA ALA A 67 5.15 -0.46 12.39
C ALA A 67 6.19 0.37 11.62
N ARG A 68 7.49 0.25 11.98
CA ARG A 68 8.59 0.95 11.30
C ARG A 68 8.64 0.63 9.81
N THR A 69 8.50 -0.65 9.45
CA THR A 69 8.50 -1.08 8.03
C THR A 69 7.33 -0.46 7.28
N GLN A 70 6.11 -0.52 7.83
CA GLN A 70 4.92 0.00 7.16
C GLN A 70 4.93 1.53 7.03
N LEU A 71 5.38 2.24 8.06
CA LEU A 71 5.54 3.70 8.01
C LEU A 71 6.63 4.12 7.01
N LYS A 72 7.74 3.37 6.94
CA LYS A 72 8.77 3.60 5.92
C LYS A 72 8.23 3.34 4.51
N LEU A 73 7.43 2.29 4.32
CA LEU A 73 6.78 2.01 3.05
C LEU A 73 5.82 3.14 2.65
N ALA A 74 4.96 3.59 3.56
CA ALA A 74 4.03 4.71 3.32
C ALA A 74 4.79 5.96 2.84
N ARG A 75 5.90 6.32 3.50
CA ARG A 75 6.77 7.42 3.07
C ARG A 75 7.42 7.18 1.70
N CYS A 76 7.88 5.96 1.42
CA CYS A 76 8.45 5.63 0.12
C CYS A 76 7.39 5.74 -0.99
N ILE A 77 6.15 5.30 -0.75
CA ILE A 77 5.04 5.43 -1.69
C ILE A 77 4.73 6.92 -1.91
N GLU A 78 4.60 7.70 -0.85
CA GLU A 78 4.36 9.15 -0.94
C GLU A 78 5.36 9.85 -1.87
N GLN A 79 6.64 9.48 -1.78
CA GLN A 79 7.71 10.07 -2.60
C GLN A 79 7.64 9.73 -4.09
N CYS A 80 6.93 8.68 -4.49
CA CYS A 80 6.78 8.29 -5.90
C CYS A 80 5.31 8.08 -6.32
N GLU A 81 4.35 8.56 -5.53
CA GLU A 81 2.92 8.43 -5.79
C GLU A 81 2.53 9.05 -7.15
N GLY A 82 3.18 10.13 -7.55
CA GLY A 82 2.97 10.75 -8.86
C GLY A 82 3.37 9.83 -10.03
N GLU A 83 4.51 9.15 -9.92
CA GLU A 83 4.98 8.19 -10.93
C GLU A 83 4.03 6.98 -11.02
N MET A 84 3.61 6.47 -9.86
CA MET A 84 2.64 5.38 -9.76
C MET A 84 1.30 5.75 -10.38
N ALA A 85 0.77 6.94 -10.07
CA ALA A 85 -0.49 7.43 -10.63
C ALA A 85 -0.40 7.61 -12.15
N ASN A 86 0.74 8.07 -12.67
CA ASN A 86 0.99 8.13 -14.10
C ASN A 86 0.96 6.74 -14.75
N PHE A 87 1.58 5.75 -14.12
CA PHE A 87 1.57 4.37 -14.61
C PHE A 87 0.16 3.78 -14.62
N VAL A 88 -0.61 3.94 -13.54
CA VAL A 88 -2.01 3.49 -13.48
C VAL A 88 -2.84 4.11 -14.60
N ARG A 89 -2.72 5.43 -14.82
CA ARG A 89 -3.43 6.11 -15.92
C ARG A 89 -3.01 5.59 -17.30
N LYS A 90 -1.73 5.25 -17.49
CA LYS A 90 -1.24 4.67 -18.74
C LYS A 90 -1.90 3.31 -18.99
N VAL A 91 -1.89 2.41 -18.01
CA VAL A 91 -2.47 1.06 -18.14
C VAL A 91 -3.99 1.14 -18.34
N ALA A 92 -4.68 1.99 -17.59
CA ALA A 92 -6.13 2.16 -17.69
C ALA A 92 -6.59 2.65 -19.08
N LYS A 93 -5.81 3.50 -19.75
CA LYS A 93 -6.10 3.98 -21.12
C LYS A 93 -5.84 2.94 -22.22
N SER A 94 -5.10 1.88 -21.91
CA SER A 94 -4.77 0.81 -22.86
C SER A 94 -5.71 -0.40 -22.77
N ARG A 95 -6.77 -0.29 -21.96
CA ARG A 95 -7.91 -1.21 -21.90
C ARG A 95 -8.95 -0.74 -22.89
#